data_AF-R0DXB8-F1
#
_entry.id   AF-R0DXB8-F1
#
_cell.length_a   1.000
_cell.length_b   1.000
_cell.length_c   1.000
_cell.angle_alpha   90.00
_cell.angle_beta   90.00
_cell.angle_gamma   90.00
#
_symmetry.space_group_name_H-M   'P 1'
#
loop_
_entity.id
_entity.type
_entity.pdbx_description
1 polymer ?
#
loop_
_entity_poly.entity_id
_entity_poly.type
_entity_poly.pdbx_seq_one_letter_code
_entity_poly.pdbx_strand_id
1 'polypeptide(L)'
;MGVTQTRAEVPEGLTPAQLAHLARVELRSRQAGGEMAQYLAEGADVVVYRQDECREAPPFAIGVVGTDFWIDCCDSREEAFTVAESLGLKVKK
;
A
#
# COMPACT_ATOMS: atom_id res chain seq x y z
N MET A 1 -5.70 30.29 17.21
CA MET A 1 -6.68 29.25 16.87
C MET A 1 -5.91 28.14 16.19
N GLY A 2 -5.85 26.98 16.83
CA GLY A 2 -4.93 25.90 16.48
C GLY A 2 -5.38 25.15 15.23
N VAL A 3 -4.48 25.03 14.26
CA VAL A 3 -4.50 23.91 13.32
C VAL A 3 -3.44 22.93 13.82
N THR A 4 -3.85 22.04 14.72
CA THR A 4 -3.11 20.81 14.96
C THR A 4 -3.14 20.06 13.63
N GLN A 5 -2.04 20.14 12.88
CA GLN A 5 -1.73 19.16 11.86
C GLN A 5 -1.83 17.80 12.54
N THR A 6 -2.92 17.07 12.26
CA THR A 6 -3.03 15.67 12.62
C THR A 6 -1.87 15.00 11.90
N ARG A 7 -0.77 14.82 12.61
CA ARG A 7 0.30 13.90 12.24
C ARG A 7 -0.45 12.60 11.95
N ALA A 8 -0.35 12.07 10.74
CA ALA A 8 -0.82 10.71 10.48
C ALA A 8 -0.06 9.83 11.47
N GLU A 9 -0.69 9.56 12.61
CA GLU A 9 -0.16 8.67 13.62
C GLU A 9 -0.14 7.32 12.94
N VAL A 10 1.06 6.87 12.58
CA VAL A 10 1.25 5.54 12.02
C VAL A 10 0.51 4.58 12.98
N PRO A 11 -0.57 3.94 12.54
CA PRO A 11 -1.42 3.16 13.43
C PRO A 11 -0.57 2.14 14.21
N GLU A 12 -0.61 2.24 15.53
CA GLU A 12 0.12 1.34 16.42
C GLU A 12 -0.46 -0.07 16.26
N GLY A 13 0.29 -0.98 15.62
CA GLY A 13 -0.18 -2.32 15.29
C GLY A 13 0.34 -2.89 13.97
N LEU A 14 1.10 -2.12 13.18
CA LEU A 14 1.68 -2.61 11.94
C LEU A 14 2.71 -3.72 12.18
N THR A 15 2.65 -4.76 11.35
CA THR A 15 3.63 -5.86 11.38
C THR A 15 5.00 -5.39 10.85
N PRO A 16 6.10 -6.09 11.17
CA PRO A 16 7.42 -5.74 10.66
C PRO A 16 7.48 -5.66 9.13
N ALA A 17 6.71 -6.50 8.42
CA ALA A 17 6.60 -6.46 6.97
C ALA A 17 5.91 -5.18 6.47
N GLN A 18 4.85 -4.75 7.14
CA GLN A 18 4.13 -3.51 6.82
C GLN A 18 5.00 -2.28 7.09
N LEU A 19 5.75 -2.25 8.19
CA LEU A 19 6.69 -1.16 8.50
C LEU A 19 7.82 -1.06 7.49
N ALA A 20 8.41 -2.20 7.09
CA ALA A 20 9.44 -2.22 6.06
C ALA A 20 8.90 -1.71 4.71
N HIS A 21 7.66 -2.05 4.39
CA HIS A 21 6.99 -1.54 3.20
C HIS A 21 6.73 -0.03 3.27
N LEU A 22 6.20 0.43 4.41
CA LEU A 22 5.94 1.84 4.67
C LEU A 22 7.19 2.70 4.52
N ALA A 23 8.32 2.26 5.10
CA ALA A 23 9.58 2.98 5.02
C ALA A 23 10.05 3.19 3.58
N ARG A 24 9.83 2.21 2.69
CA ARG A 24 10.14 2.34 1.25
C ARG A 24 9.25 3.37 0.54
N VAL A 25 7.98 3.44 0.94
CA VAL A 25 6.99 4.37 0.38
C VAL A 25 7.24 5.79 0.88
N GLU A 26 7.50 5.95 2.19
CA GLU A 26 7.84 7.24 2.80
C GLU A 26 9.11 7.87 2.24
N LEU A 27 10.08 7.04 1.82
CA LEU A 27 11.27 7.50 1.10
C LEU A 27 10.94 8.14 -0.26
N ARG A 28 9.86 7.71 -0.91
CA ARG A 28 9.38 8.30 -2.17
C ARG A 28 8.40 9.45 -1.94
N SER A 29 7.51 9.33 -0.96
CA SER A 29 6.51 10.35 -0.66
C SER A 29 5.96 10.23 0.76
N ARG A 30 6.19 11.26 1.60
CA ARG A 30 5.65 11.32 2.97
C ARG A 30 4.12 11.33 3.04
N GLN A 31 3.45 11.90 2.03
CA GLN A 31 1.99 11.91 1.98
C GLN A 31 1.43 10.51 1.71
N ALA A 32 2.02 9.80 0.74
CA ALA A 32 1.65 8.41 0.45
C ALA A 32 1.89 7.48 1.65
N GLY A 33 2.92 7.77 2.47
CA GLY A 33 3.19 7.01 3.71
C GLY A 33 2.05 7.05 4.72
N GLY A 34 1.40 8.21 4.91
CA GLY A 34 0.28 8.33 5.85
C GLY A 34 -0.95 7.52 5.42
N GLU A 35 -1.36 7.64 4.16
CA GLU A 35 -2.51 6.91 3.61
C GLU A 35 -2.22 5.40 3.51
N MET A 36 -1.00 5.02 3.10
CA MET A 36 -0.55 3.62 3.08
C MET A 36 -0.65 2.98 4.46
N ALA A 37 -0.20 3.67 5.52
CA ALA A 37 -0.22 3.14 6.87
C ALA A 37 -1.65 2.85 7.35
N GLN A 38 -2.59 3.73 6.99
CA GLN A 38 -4.00 3.57 7.29
C GLN A 38 -4.57 2.33 6.57
N TYR A 39 -4.36 2.19 5.25
CA TYR A 39 -4.85 1.02 4.51
C TYR A 39 -4.27 -0.30 5.02
N LEU A 40 -2.98 -0.30 5.40
CA LEU A 40 -2.32 -1.47 5.96
C LEU A 40 -2.89 -1.85 7.33
N ALA A 41 -3.19 -0.88 8.20
CA ALA A 41 -3.78 -1.15 9.51
C ALA A 41 -5.24 -1.58 9.44
N GLU A 42 -6.02 -1.05 8.50
CA GLU A 42 -7.41 -1.45 8.30
C GLU A 42 -7.55 -2.82 7.62
N GLY A 43 -6.45 -3.38 7.10
CA GLY A 43 -6.47 -4.63 6.34
C GLY A 43 -7.34 -4.47 5.10
N ALA A 44 -7.07 -3.40 4.35
CA ALA A 44 -7.88 -2.98 3.21
C ALA A 44 -8.05 -4.10 2.17
N ASP A 45 -9.18 -4.05 1.47
CA ASP A 45 -9.43 -4.91 0.34
C ASP A 45 -8.60 -4.42 -0.86
N VAL A 46 -7.79 -5.30 -1.45
CA VAL A 46 -6.91 -4.97 -2.58
C VAL A 46 -7.21 -5.83 -3.78
N VAL A 47 -6.89 -5.33 -4.96
CA VAL A 47 -7.02 -6.02 -6.24
C VAL A 47 -5.67 -6.03 -6.96
N VAL A 48 -5.30 -7.21 -7.46
CA VAL A 48 -4.12 -7.36 -8.31
C VAL A 48 -4.56 -7.28 -9.76
N TYR A 49 -4.14 -6.23 -10.45
CA TYR A 49 -4.45 -6.04 -11.86
C TYR A 49 -3.20 -5.72 -12.67
N ARG A 50 -3.31 -5.90 -13.98
CA ARG A 50 -2.21 -5.57 -14.89
C ARG A 50 -2.27 -4.07 -15.16
N GLN A 51 -1.24 -3.32 -14.79
CA GLN A 51 -1.13 -1.90 -15.06
C GLN A 51 -0.39 -1.71 -16.39
N ASP A 52 -0.95 -0.87 -17.26
CA ASP A 52 -0.35 -0.47 -18.54
C ASP A 52 -0.08 1.04 -18.60
N GLU A 53 -0.28 1.74 -17.47
CA GLU A 53 -0.21 3.19 -17.33
C GLU A 53 1.23 3.67 -17.13
N CYS A 54 2.03 2.91 -16.38
CA CYS A 54 3.41 3.23 -16.06
C CYS A 54 4.34 2.12 -16.56
N ARG A 55 4.92 2.30 -17.75
CA ARG A 55 5.83 1.29 -18.35
C ARG A 55 7.15 1.13 -17.59
N GLU A 56 7.49 2.06 -16.70
CA GLU A 56 8.64 1.99 -15.81
C GLU A 56 8.35 1.17 -14.55
N ALA A 57 7.07 0.97 -14.22
CA ALA A 57 6.65 0.11 -13.13
C ALA A 57 6.46 -1.33 -13.63
N PRO A 58 6.62 -2.33 -12.75
CA PRO A 58 6.30 -3.71 -13.06
C PRO A 58 4.85 -3.88 -13.56
N PRO A 59 4.57 -4.87 -14.42
CA PRO A 59 3.29 -5.01 -15.10
C PRO A 59 2.09 -5.31 -14.19
N PHE A 60 2.29 -5.76 -12.95
CA PHE A 60 1.19 -6.01 -12.02
C PHE A 60 1.19 -5.00 -10.87
N ALA A 61 0.06 -4.35 -10.63
CA ALA A 61 -0.12 -3.43 -9.51
C ALA A 61 -1.09 -4.02 -8.49
N ILE A 62 -0.82 -3.72 -7.22
CA ILE A 62 -1.71 -3.97 -6.08
C ILE A 62 -2.45 -2.67 -5.79
N GLY A 63 -3.68 -2.54 -6.28
CA GLY A 63 -4.53 -1.38 -6.00
C GLY A 63 -5.46 -1.64 -4.82
N VAL A 64 -5.80 -0.60 -4.06
CA VAL A 64 -6.86 -0.69 -3.05
C VAL A 64 -8.22 -0.60 -3.73
N VAL A 65 -9.15 -1.50 -3.38
CA VAL A 65 -10.48 -1.54 -3.98
C VAL A 65 -11.27 -0.29 -3.60
N GLY A 66 -11.83 0.39 -4.60
CA GLY A 66 -12.63 1.60 -4.41
C GLY A 66 -11.79 2.89 -4.34
N THR A 67 -10.48 2.81 -4.58
CA THR A 67 -9.60 3.97 -4.67
C THR A 67 -8.62 3.82 -5.84
N ASP A 68 -7.99 4.93 -6.25
CA ASP A 68 -6.92 4.93 -7.24
C ASP A 68 -5.52 4.74 -6.60
N PHE A 69 -5.47 4.24 -5.36
CA PHE A 69 -4.22 4.13 -4.60
C PHE A 69 -3.52 2.80 -4.83
N TRP A 70 -2.22 2.84 -5.15
CA TRP A 70 -1.39 1.63 -5.33
C TRP A 70 -0.54 1.36 -4.10
N ILE A 71 -0.68 0.15 -3.58
CA ILE A 71 0.12 -0.36 -2.46
C ILE A 71 1.53 -0.73 -2.92
N ASP A 72 1.63 -1.49 -4.01
CA ASP A 72 2.92 -1.91 -4.59
C ASP A 72 2.75 -2.32 -6.07
N CYS A 73 3.88 -2.48 -6.78
CA CYS A 73 3.93 -3.02 -8.14
C CYS A 73 4.93 -4.18 -8.19
N CYS A 74 4.54 -5.29 -8.81
CA CYS A 74 5.32 -6.52 -8.88
C CYS A 74 5.43 -7.05 -10.32
N ASP A 75 6.49 -7.81 -10.59
CA ASP A 75 6.76 -8.34 -11.94
C ASP A 75 5.78 -9.45 -12.35
N SER A 76 5.21 -10.13 -11.36
CA SER A 76 4.28 -11.23 -11.55
C SER A 76 3.05 -11.09 -10.66
N ARG A 77 1.92 -11.61 -11.15
CA ARG A 77 0.67 -11.69 -10.39
C ARG A 77 0.87 -12.43 -9.07
N GLU A 78 1.55 -13.57 -9.09
CA GLU A 78 1.80 -14.41 -7.90
C GLU A 78 2.61 -13.67 -6.83
N GLU A 79 3.59 -12.87 -7.24
CA GLU A 79 4.38 -12.03 -6.34
C GLU A 79 3.50 -10.96 -5.70
N ALA A 80 2.65 -10.29 -6.48
CA ALA A 80 1.70 -9.31 -5.97
C ALA A 80 0.72 -9.90 -4.94
N PHE A 81 0.21 -11.12 -5.19
CA PHE A 81 -0.59 -11.85 -4.20
C PHE A 81 0.22 -12.15 -2.94
N THR A 82 1.44 -12.66 -3.09
CA THR A 82 2.33 -13.00 -1.95
C THR A 82 2.63 -11.77 -1.10
N VAL A 83 2.92 -10.62 -1.72
CA VAL A 83 3.17 -9.35 -1.02
C VAL A 83 1.91 -8.90 -0.30
N ALA A 84 0.75 -8.90 -0.97
CA ALA A 84 -0.51 -8.49 -0.35
C ALA A 84 -0.89 -9.38 0.85
N GLU A 85 -0.76 -10.70 0.71
CA GLU A 85 -0.99 -11.65 1.82
C GLU A 85 0.01 -11.46 2.96
N SER A 86 1.30 -11.24 2.64
CA SER A 86 2.34 -10.97 3.64
C SER A 86 2.11 -9.66 4.39
N LEU A 87 1.46 -8.68 3.75
CA LEU A 87 1.04 -7.43 4.35
C LEU A 87 -0.29 -7.54 5.11
N GLY A 88 -0.94 -8.71 5.14
CA GLY A 88 -2.21 -8.92 5.82
C GLY A 88 -3.42 -8.28 5.12
N LEU A 89 -3.28 -7.97 3.83
CA LEU A 89 -4.33 -7.36 3.01
C LEU A 89 -5.27 -8.42 2.45
N LYS A 90 -6.53 -8.02 2.21
CA LYS A 90 -7.56 -8.94 1.68
C LYS A 90 -7.60 -8.84 0.17
N VAL A 91 -6.96 -9.79 -0.51
CA VAL A 91 -6.97 -9.78 -1.98
C VAL A 91 -8.33 -10.24 -2.52
N LYS A 92 -9.02 -9.34 -3.22
CA LYS A 92 -10.25 -9.64 -3.97
C LYS A 92 -9.86 -10.26 -5.32
N LYS A 93 -10.64 -11.27 -5.70
CA LYS A 93 -10.50 -11.99 -6.97
C LYS A 93 -11.39 -11.36 -8.04
#